data_AF-A0A0A2E1I1-F1
#
_entry.id   AF-A0A0A2E1I1-F1
#
_cell.length_a   1.000
_cell.length_b   1.000
_cell.length_c   1.000
_cell.angle_alpha   90.00
_cell.angle_beta   90.00
_cell.angle_gamma   90.00
#
_symmetry.space_group_name_H-M   'P 1'
#
loop_
_entity.id
_entity.type
_entity.pdbx_description
1 polymer ?
#
loop_
_entity_poly.entity_id
_entity_poly.type
_entity_poly.pdbx_seq_one_letter_code
_entity_poly.pdbx_strand_id
1 'polypeptide(L)'
;MMYLRTLIMGMFRENRIMGMLKAEIYIFAFFIVFSLVFYWIEPAHELYNKEGFEFSILGLFAFSAITIKSIFFWILLIYPVFFILRFLFLLIRKKLRIYLTILCYVLITYILSCLCLFGFSQSIKRRKSKSENIIHIS
;
A
#
# COMPACT_ATOMS: atom_id res chain seq x y z
N MET A 1 -20.43 22.66 18.48
CA MET A 1 -19.47 21.72 19.12
C MET A 1 -20.06 20.35 19.48
N MET A 2 -21.31 20.25 19.94
CA MET A 2 -21.91 18.99 20.42
C MET A 2 -22.01 17.90 19.33
N TYR A 3 -22.46 18.25 18.11
CA TYR A 3 -22.60 17.30 17.00
C TYR A 3 -21.27 16.70 16.52
N LEU A 4 -20.21 17.51 16.46
CA LEU A 4 -18.87 17.05 16.06
C LEU A 4 -18.31 16.02 17.04
N ARG A 5 -18.50 16.25 18.34
CA ARG A 5 -18.07 15.32 19.39
C ARG A 5 -18.80 13.99 19.28
N THR A 6 -20.11 14.00 19.04
CA THR A 6 -20.91 12.78 18.85
C THR A 6 -20.50 12.01 17.59
N LEU A 7 -20.16 12.73 16.51
CA LEU A 7 -19.68 12.15 15.25
C LEU A 7 -18.33 11.45 15.42
N ILE A 8 -17.38 12.13 16.08
CA ILE A 8 -16.06 11.55 16.43
C ILE A 8 -16.28 10.31 17.31
N MET A 9 -17.06 10.42 18.39
CA MET A 9 -17.30 9.29 19.29
C MET A 9 -18.01 8.11 18.61
N GLY A 10 -18.84 8.40 17.60
CA GLY A 10 -19.51 7.42 16.75
C GLY A 10 -18.56 6.70 15.80
N MET A 11 -17.63 7.41 15.16
CA MET A 11 -16.59 6.85 14.28
C MET A 11 -15.65 5.94 15.07
N PHE A 12 -15.33 6.31 16.31
CA PHE A 12 -14.44 5.55 17.19
C PHE A 12 -15.17 4.54 18.10
N ARG A 13 -16.33 4.02 17.66
CA ARG A 13 -17.01 2.92 18.37
C ARG A 13 -16.17 1.64 18.26
N GLU A 14 -15.94 0.95 19.38
CA GLU A 14 -15.06 -0.23 19.50
C GLU A 14 -15.22 -1.27 18.38
N ASN A 15 -16.47 -1.58 17.99
CA ASN A 15 -16.75 -2.56 16.93
C ASN A 15 -16.44 -2.02 15.51
N ARG A 16 -16.59 -0.71 15.28
CA ARG A 16 -16.28 -0.07 14.00
C ARG A 16 -14.76 0.05 13.79
N ILE A 17 -14.02 0.42 14.84
CA ILE A 17 -12.54 0.45 14.80
C ILE A 17 -12.01 -0.95 14.47
N MET A 18 -12.54 -1.98 15.12
CA MET A 18 -12.13 -3.37 14.87
C MET A 18 -12.39 -3.79 13.42
N GLY A 19 -13.57 -3.46 12.88
CA GLY A 19 -13.91 -3.71 11.48
C GLY A 19 -12.98 -2.98 10.50
N MET A 20 -12.68 -1.70 10.78
CA MET A 20 -11.76 -0.89 9.97
C MET A 20 -10.33 -1.46 9.98
N LEU A 21 -9.80 -1.85 11.13
CA LEU A 21 -8.46 -2.45 11.23
C LEU A 21 -8.38 -3.77 10.46
N LYS A 22 -9.41 -4.63 10.53
CA LYS A 22 -9.46 -5.86 9.73
C LYS A 22 -9.50 -5.56 8.23
N ALA A 23 -10.32 -4.61 7.81
CA ALA A 23 -10.40 -4.19 6.41
C ALA A 23 -9.05 -3.68 5.90
N GLU A 24 -8.31 -2.91 6.71
CA GLU A 24 -6.97 -2.44 6.37
C GLU A 24 -5.98 -3.58 6.13
N ILE A 25 -5.99 -4.62 6.98
CA ILE A 25 -5.16 -5.81 6.76
C ILE A 25 -5.45 -6.43 5.39
N TYR A 26 -6.72 -6.60 5.02
CA TYR A 26 -7.09 -7.17 3.73
C TYR A 26 -6.66 -6.29 2.56
N ILE A 27 -6.82 -4.97 2.66
CA ILE A 27 -6.44 -4.01 1.63
C ILE A 27 -4.91 -4.03 1.42
N PHE A 28 -4.12 -4.01 2.50
CA PHE A 28 -2.66 -4.08 2.42
C PHE A 28 -2.18 -5.45 1.94
N ALA A 29 -2.78 -6.54 2.41
CA ALA A 29 -2.46 -7.89 1.94
C ALA A 29 -2.74 -8.05 0.45
N PHE A 30 -3.88 -7.54 -0.03
CA PHE A 30 -4.20 -7.53 -1.46
C PHE A 30 -3.14 -6.79 -2.27
N PHE A 31 -2.69 -5.61 -1.82
CA PHE A 31 -1.64 -4.85 -2.50
C PHE A 31 -0.30 -5.58 -2.54
N ILE A 32 0.08 -6.25 -1.45
CA ILE A 32 1.31 -7.06 -1.38
C ILE A 32 1.23 -8.20 -2.40
N VAL A 33 0.13 -8.97 -2.39
CA VAL A 33 -0.06 -10.09 -3.34
C VAL A 33 -0.07 -9.59 -4.77
N PHE A 34 -0.82 -8.52 -5.06
CA PHE A 34 -0.87 -7.90 -6.38
C PHE A 34 0.53 -7.46 -6.84
N SER A 35 1.29 -6.82 -5.96
CA SER A 35 2.66 -6.40 -6.25
C SER A 35 3.57 -7.59 -6.57
N LEU A 36 3.49 -8.68 -5.79
CA LEU A 36 4.26 -9.90 -6.01
C LEU A 36 3.93 -10.57 -7.35
N VAL A 37 2.64 -10.69 -7.69
CA VAL A 37 2.18 -11.21 -8.99
C VAL A 37 2.73 -10.36 -10.12
N PHE A 38 2.70 -9.02 -9.97
CA PHE A 38 3.27 -8.13 -10.97
C PHE A 38 4.78 -8.32 -11.16
N TYR A 39 5.55 -8.49 -10.07
CA TYR A 39 6.99 -8.76 -10.15
C TYR A 39 7.32 -10.05 -10.90
N TRP A 40 6.46 -11.07 -10.77
CA TRP A 40 6.68 -12.36 -11.42
C TRP A 40 6.41 -12.30 -12.94
N ILE A 41 5.51 -11.42 -13.37
CA ILE A 41 5.13 -11.31 -14.79
C ILE A 41 6.12 -10.39 -15.50
N GLU A 42 7.24 -10.98 -15.90
CA GLU A 42 8.37 -10.34 -16.60
C GLU A 42 7.98 -9.49 -17.83
N PRO A 43 7.06 -9.92 -18.75
CA PRO A 43 6.70 -9.10 -19.92
C PRO A 43 5.85 -7.87 -19.58
N ALA A 44 5.06 -7.90 -18.49
CA ALA A 44 4.27 -6.74 -18.06
C ALA A 44 5.15 -5.65 -17.44
N HIS A 45 6.28 -6.04 -16.85
CA HIS A 45 7.26 -5.15 -16.25
C HIS A 45 7.99 -4.28 -17.29
N GLU A 46 8.22 -4.79 -18.50
CA GLU A 46 8.88 -4.06 -19.58
C GLU A 46 7.92 -3.07 -20.27
N LEU A 47 6.65 -3.44 -20.41
CA LEU A 47 5.58 -2.57 -20.92
C LEU A 47 5.28 -1.39 -20.00
N TYR A 48 5.52 -1.52 -18.68
CA TYR A 48 5.46 -0.41 -17.73
C TYR A 48 6.37 0.78 -18.11
N ASN A 49 7.45 0.53 -18.88
CA ASN A 49 8.45 1.53 -19.26
C ASN A 49 8.33 2.05 -20.69
N LYS A 50 7.44 1.50 -21.52
CA LYS A 50 7.28 1.98 -22.91
C LYS A 50 6.30 3.14 -22.94
N GLU A 51 6.72 4.25 -23.55
CA GLU A 51 5.85 5.38 -23.87
C GLU A 51 4.89 4.97 -24.98
N GLY A 52 3.74 4.42 -24.59
CA GLY A 52 2.73 3.91 -25.50
C GLY A 52 2.17 2.60 -24.98
N PHE A 53 0.97 2.65 -24.38
CA PHE A 53 0.23 1.44 -24.07
C PHE A 53 -0.35 0.90 -25.39
N GLU A 54 0.22 -0.18 -25.89
CA GLU A 54 -0.49 -1.00 -26.87
C GLU A 54 -1.78 -1.53 -26.20
N PHE A 55 -2.90 -1.52 -26.92
CA PHE A 55 -4.17 -2.13 -26.48
C PHE A 55 -4.06 -3.67 -26.47
N SER A 56 -3.17 -4.18 -25.63
CA SER A 56 -2.94 -5.60 -25.36
C SER A 56 -3.29 -5.92 -23.91
N ILE A 57 -3.57 -7.19 -23.62
CA ILE A 57 -3.86 -7.66 -22.26
C ILE A 57 -2.72 -7.31 -21.29
N LEU A 58 -1.48 -7.39 -21.77
CA LEU A 58 -0.28 -7.02 -21.00
C LEU A 58 -0.20 -5.50 -20.76
N GLY A 59 -0.58 -4.67 -21.75
CA GLY A 59 -0.66 -3.23 -21.61
C GLY A 59 -1.72 -2.79 -20.58
N LEU A 60 -2.90 -3.42 -20.61
CA LEU A 60 -3.96 -3.18 -19.61
C LEU A 60 -3.51 -3.59 -18.20
N PHE A 61 -2.79 -4.70 -18.07
CA PHE A 61 -2.23 -5.14 -16.80
C PHE A 61 -1.19 -4.15 -16.26
N ALA A 62 -0.27 -3.67 -17.11
CA ALA A 62 0.72 -2.64 -16.75
C ALA A 62 0.06 -1.31 -16.34
N PHE A 63 -0.97 -0.88 -17.07
CA PHE A 63 -1.75 0.31 -16.71
C PHE A 63 -2.42 0.16 -15.35
N SER A 64 -3.10 -0.97 -15.11
CA SER A 64 -3.75 -1.23 -13.82
C SER A 64 -2.76 -1.21 -12.66
N ALA A 65 -1.54 -1.72 -12.87
CA ALA A 65 -0.50 -1.71 -11.86
C ALA A 65 -0.01 -0.30 -11.54
N ILE A 66 0.13 0.58 -12.54
CA ILE A 66 0.45 2.00 -12.35
C ILE A 66 -0.64 2.70 -11.55
N THR A 67 -1.90 2.50 -11.93
CA THR A 67 -3.04 3.12 -11.25
C THR A 67 -3.13 2.66 -9.79
N ILE A 68 -3.07 1.35 -9.55
CA ILE A 68 -3.12 0.77 -8.19
C ILE A 68 -1.93 1.28 -7.37
N LYS A 69 -0.72 1.27 -7.93
CA LYS A 69 0.48 1.79 -7.25
C LYS A 69 0.33 3.26 -6.86
N SER A 70 -0.18 4.10 -7.76
CA SER A 70 -0.39 5.52 -7.50
C SER A 70 -1.41 5.75 -6.37
N ILE A 71 -2.54 5.05 -6.41
CA ILE A 71 -3.57 5.13 -5.36
C ILE A 71 -2.99 4.68 -4.02
N PHE A 72 -2.28 3.56 -3.98
CA PHE A 72 -1.68 3.04 -2.75
C PHE A 72 -0.58 3.95 -2.20
N PHE A 73 0.17 4.64 -3.04
CA PHE A 73 1.15 5.64 -2.61
C PHE A 73 0.49 6.75 -1.78
N TRP A 74 -0.63 7.31 -2.25
CA TRP A 74 -1.38 8.34 -1.52
C TRP A 74 -1.99 7.80 -0.21
N ILE A 75 -2.55 6.59 -0.24
CA ILE A 75 -3.09 5.94 0.97
C ILE A 75 -1.99 5.78 2.01
N LEU A 76 -0.82 5.26 1.61
CA LEU A 76 0.30 5.01 2.52
C LEU A 76 0.91 6.32 3.05
N LEU A 77 0.83 7.42 2.31
CA LEU A 77 1.31 8.73 2.77
C LEU A 77 0.44 9.30 3.90
N ILE A 78 -0.88 9.11 3.84
CA ILE A 78 -1.81 9.64 4.84
C ILE A 78 -1.96 8.66 6.03
N TYR A 79 -1.71 7.37 5.80
CA TYR A 79 -1.91 6.30 6.79
C TYR A 79 -1.21 6.52 8.15
N PRO A 80 0.05 6.99 8.24
CA PRO A 80 0.72 7.23 9.53
C PRO A 80 -0.05 8.17 10.45
N VAL A 81 -0.67 9.20 9.89
CA VAL A 81 -1.47 10.17 10.65
C VAL A 81 -2.69 9.50 11.26
N PHE A 82 -3.41 8.69 10.48
CA PHE A 82 -4.55 7.92 10.97
C PHE A 82 -4.17 6.86 12.00
N PHE A 83 -3.00 6.22 11.82
CA PHE A 83 -2.48 5.25 12.77
C PHE A 83 -2.20 5.87 14.14
N ILE A 84 -1.52 7.03 14.18
CA ILE A 84 -1.23 7.75 15.43
C ILE A 84 -2.53 8.16 16.13
N LEU A 85 -3.48 8.74 15.40
CA LEU A 85 -4.78 9.15 15.97
C LEU A 85 -5.54 7.97 16.61
N ARG A 86 -5.54 6.81 15.96
CA ARG A 86 -6.19 5.60 16.49
C ARG A 86 -5.43 5.00 17.67
N PHE A 87 -4.09 5.02 17.63
CA PHE A 87 -3.27 4.56 18.75
C PHE A 87 -3.51 5.39 20.00
N LEU A 88 -3.52 6.72 19.87
CA LEU A 88 -3.86 7.64 20.98
C LEU A 88 -5.27 7.39 21.52
N PHE A 89 -6.24 7.15 20.64
CA PHE A 89 -7.61 6.82 21.07
C PHE A 89 -7.69 5.49 21.83
N LEU A 90 -6.94 4.48 21.39
CA LEU A 90 -6.90 3.17 22.05
C LEU A 90 -6.16 3.21 23.40
N LEU A 91 -5.14 4.05 23.56
CA LEU A 91 -4.46 4.26 24.85
C LEU A 91 -5.42 4.75 25.94
N ILE A 92 -6.44 5.54 25.59
CA ILE A 92 -7.45 6.04 26.52
C ILE A 92 -8.42 4.92 26.96
N ARG A 93 -8.56 3.84 26.20
CA ARG A 93 -9.50 2.74 26.48
C ARG A 93 -8.79 1.52 27.05
N LYS A 94 -9.15 1.11 28.28
CA LYS A 94 -8.52 0.01 29.05
C LYS A 94 -8.59 -1.41 28.43
N LYS A 95 -9.15 -1.61 27.23
CA LYS A 95 -9.17 -2.91 26.52
C LYS A 95 -7.99 -3.04 25.55
N LEU A 96 -6.77 -2.95 26.06
CA LEU A 96 -5.58 -2.74 25.22
C LEU A 96 -5.15 -3.96 24.39
N ARG A 97 -5.18 -5.19 24.97
CA ARG A 97 -4.41 -6.32 24.41
C ARG A 97 -4.80 -6.74 22.98
N ILE A 98 -6.08 -7.08 22.75
CA ILE A 98 -6.53 -7.58 21.43
C ILE A 98 -6.38 -6.52 20.35
N TYR A 99 -6.69 -5.26 20.70
CA TYR A 99 -6.54 -4.13 19.78
C TYR A 99 -5.08 -3.88 19.44
N LEU A 100 -4.16 -3.98 20.41
CA LEU A 100 -2.73 -3.79 20.21
C LEU A 100 -2.16 -4.86 19.26
N THR A 101 -2.55 -6.13 19.43
CA THR A 101 -2.13 -7.22 18.53
C THR A 101 -2.55 -6.94 17.09
N ILE A 102 -3.81 -6.56 16.86
CA ILE A 102 -4.31 -6.26 15.51
C ILE A 102 -3.63 -5.01 14.95
N LEU A 103 -3.40 -3.99 15.77
CA LEU A 103 -2.71 -2.77 15.36
C LEU A 103 -1.26 -3.07 14.93
N CYS A 104 -0.57 -3.97 15.64
CA CYS A 104 0.74 -4.48 15.24
C CYS A 104 0.67 -5.24 13.91
N TYR A 105 -0.33 -6.10 13.69
CA TYR A 105 -0.51 -6.77 12.40
C TYR A 105 -0.69 -5.77 11.25
N VAL A 106 -1.53 -4.75 11.45
CA VAL A 106 -1.74 -3.71 10.45
C VAL A 106 -0.43 -2.96 10.17
N LEU A 107 0.35 -2.64 11.21
CA LEU A 107 1.66 -1.99 11.08
C LEU A 107 2.65 -2.85 10.27
N ILE A 108 2.70 -4.16 10.51
CA ILE A 108 3.54 -5.09 9.74
C ILE A 108 3.12 -5.10 8.27
N THR A 109 1.81 -5.25 7.99
CA THR A 109 1.30 -5.23 6.60
C THR A 109 1.51 -3.89 5.91
N TYR A 110 1.48 -2.79 6.66
CA TYR A 110 1.80 -1.45 6.16
C TYR A 110 3.29 -1.34 5.77
N ILE A 111 4.20 -1.78 6.64
CA ILE A 111 5.65 -1.77 6.36
C ILE A 111 5.94 -2.63 5.12
N LEU A 112 5.36 -3.82 5.02
CA LEU A 112 5.50 -4.69 3.84
C LEU A 112 4.96 -4.02 2.57
N SER A 113 3.83 -3.32 2.65
CA SER A 113 3.28 -2.55 1.52
C SER A 113 4.21 -1.42 1.08
N CYS A 114 4.81 -0.70 2.03
CA CYS A 114 5.84 0.30 1.75
C CYS A 114 7.06 -0.32 1.06
N LEU A 115 7.55 -1.48 1.55
CA LEU A 115 8.65 -2.20 0.91
C LEU A 115 8.30 -2.63 -0.52
N CYS A 116 7.07 -3.11 -0.79
CA CYS A 116 6.61 -3.43 -2.13
C CYS A 116 6.65 -2.21 -3.06
N LEU A 117 6.27 -1.03 -2.57
CA LEU A 117 6.36 0.23 -3.32
C LEU A 117 7.80 0.63 -3.65
N PHE A 118 8.70 0.58 -2.66
CA PHE A 118 10.10 0.99 -2.84
C PHE A 118 10.93 -0.02 -3.62
N GLY A 119 10.67 -1.32 -3.42
CA GLY A 119 11.26 -2.39 -4.24
C GLY A 119 11.00 -2.16 -5.72
N PHE A 120 9.86 -1.54 -6.05
CA PHE A 120 9.43 -1.35 -7.43
C PHE A 120 10.24 -0.22 -8.06
N SER A 121 10.53 0.81 -7.28
CA SER A 121 11.40 1.91 -7.69
C SER A 121 12.86 1.49 -7.82
N GLN A 122 13.35 0.55 -6.99
CA GLN A 122 14.73 0.06 -7.05
C GLN A 122 14.99 -0.96 -8.16
N SER A 123 14.07 -1.90 -8.42
CA SER A 123 14.20 -2.86 -9.52
C SER A 123 14.28 -2.14 -10.88
N ILE A 124 13.50 -1.06 -11.03
CA ILE A 124 13.52 -0.17 -12.20
C ILE A 124 14.87 0.56 -12.33
N LYS A 125 15.40 1.13 -11.24
CA LYS A 125 16.66 1.89 -11.26
C LYS A 125 17.87 1.00 -11.58
N ARG A 126 17.91 -0.25 -11.06
CA ARG A 126 18.99 -1.21 -11.34
C ARG A 126 19.01 -1.70 -12.79
N ARG A 127 17.85 -1.91 -13.44
CA ARG A 127 17.83 -2.38 -14.84
C ARG A 127 18.13 -1.26 -15.86
N LYS A 128 17.73 0.00 -15.60
CA LYS A 128 18.16 1.15 -16.45
C LYS A 128 19.67 1.28 -16.50
N SER A 129 20.35 1.23 -15.35
CA SER A 129 21.82 1.25 -15.29
C SER A 129 22.47 0.09 -16.04
N LYS A 130 21.87 -1.11 -16.03
CA LYS A 130 22.40 -2.28 -16.76
C LYS A 130 22.22 -2.14 -18.28
N SER A 131 21.15 -1.52 -18.75
CA SER A 131 20.90 -1.25 -20.17
C SER A 131 21.84 -0.17 -20.72
N GLU A 132 22.10 0.91 -19.97
CA GLU A 132 23.02 1.98 -20.40
C GLU A 132 24.47 1.48 -20.46
N ASN A 133 24.87 0.59 -19.54
CA ASN A 133 26.23 0.04 -19.54
C ASN A 133 26.50 -0.91 -20.72
N ILE A 134 25.47 -1.54 -21.31
CA ILE A 134 25.62 -2.39 -22.50
C ILE A 134 25.85 -1.52 -23.75
N ILE A 135 25.21 -0.36 -23.84
CA ILE A 135 25.32 0.57 -24.98
C ILE A 135 26.70 1.25 -25.03
N HIS A 136 27.36 1.42 -23.89
CA HIS A 136 28.70 2.03 -23.83
C HIS A 136 29.86 1.06 -24.12
N ILE A 137 29.59 -0.25 -24.23
CA ILE A 137 30.61 -1.29 -24.46
C ILE A 137 30.61 -1.79 -25.92
N SER A 138 29.57 -1.47 -26.70
CA SER A 138 29.44 -1.75 -28.15
C SER A 138 29.88 -0.56 -28.99
#